data_AF-A0A496US97-F1
#
_entry.id   AF-A0A496US97-F1
#
_cell.length_a   1.000
_cell.length_b   1.000
_cell.length_c   1.000
_cell.angle_alpha   90.00
_cell.angle_beta   90.00
_cell.angle_gamma   90.00
#
_symmetry.space_group_name_H-M   'P 1'
#
loop_
_entity.id
_entity.type
_entity.pdbx_description
1 polymer ?
#
loop_
_entity_poly.entity_id
_entity_poly.type
_entity_poly.pdbx_seq_one_letter_code
_entity_poly.pdbx_strand_id
1 'polypeptide(L)'
;MAGSGKKWLAGCGIGCGLMILIAGGIGTCGYFSVKKISDRAESLDEGFTTLRESYGAPGAFVPAADGAIPAARVELFLSVRQDMRATRDGLAEVLTELDADVSGPGGVIAKIRGGISLIPRMFDFIDARNTVLAERGMGLGEYLHI
;
A
#
# COMPACT_ATOMS: atom_id res chain seq x y z
N MET A 1 46.45 24.40 -35.05
CA MET A 1 45.62 24.21 -33.83
C MET A 1 44.18 23.81 -34.21
N ALA A 2 43.97 22.63 -34.80
CA ALA A 2 42.67 22.19 -35.32
C ALA A 2 42.07 20.96 -34.58
N GLY A 3 42.68 20.56 -33.45
CA GLY A 3 42.32 19.34 -32.72
C GLY A 3 41.33 19.53 -31.54
N SER A 4 41.19 20.75 -31.01
CA SER A 4 40.41 20.98 -29.79
C SER A 4 38.89 21.05 -30.02
N GLY A 5 38.43 21.49 -31.20
CA GLY A 5 36.99 21.60 -31.51
C GLY A 5 36.27 20.25 -31.62
N LYS A 6 36.92 19.22 -32.20
CA LYS A 6 36.33 17.88 -32.36
C LYS A 6 36.13 17.14 -31.03
N LYS A 7 37.00 17.37 -30.04
CA LYS A 7 36.89 16.75 -28.70
C LYS A 7 35.80 17.38 -27.84
N TRP A 8 35.55 18.68 -28.01
CA TRP A 8 34.48 19.39 -27.30
C TRP A 8 33.08 19.01 -27.81
N LEU A 9 32.93 18.85 -29.13
CA LEU A 9 31.66 18.44 -29.74
C LEU A 9 31.27 17.00 -29.34
N ALA A 10 32.27 16.10 -29.24
CA ALA A 10 32.06 14.74 -28.73
C ALA A 10 31.65 14.72 -27.25
N GLY A 11 32.21 15.60 -26.41
CA GLY A 11 31.85 15.71 -24.99
C GLY A 11 30.43 16.25 -24.75
N CYS A 12 29.99 17.24 -25.53
CA CYS A 12 28.64 17.79 -25.44
C CYS A 12 27.57 16.75 -25.86
N GLY A 13 27.83 15.99 -26.93
CA GLY A 13 26.94 14.91 -27.38
C GLY A 13 26.78 13.79 -26.36
N ILE A 14 27.87 13.37 -25.71
CA ILE A 14 27.83 12.33 -24.65
C ILE A 14 27.05 12.83 -23.43
N GLY A 15 27.24 14.09 -23.03
CA GLY A 15 26.51 14.69 -21.91
C GLY A 15 25.00 14.79 -22.16
N CYS A 16 24.60 15.30 -23.33
CA CYS A 16 23.19 15.39 -23.70
C CYS A 16 22.54 14.00 -23.85
N GLY A 17 23.24 13.05 -24.44
CA GLY A 17 22.77 11.66 -24.55
C GLY A 17 22.55 11.02 -23.18
N LEU A 18 23.49 11.20 -22.24
CA LEU A 18 23.35 10.68 -20.88
C LEU A 18 22.15 11.32 -20.14
N MET A 19 21.93 12.63 -20.28
CA MET A 19 20.80 13.31 -19.66
C MET A 19 19.45 12.81 -20.21
N ILE A 20 19.35 12.60 -21.53
CA ILE A 20 18.14 12.03 -22.15
C ILE A 20 17.90 10.60 -21.65
N LEU A 21 18.95 9.78 -21.52
CA LEU A 21 18.84 8.42 -20.99
C LEU A 21 18.37 8.42 -19.53
N ILE A 22 18.92 9.31 -18.68
CA ILE A 22 18.49 9.43 -17.29
C ILE A 22 17.04 9.91 -17.21
N ALA A 23 16.67 10.95 -17.97
CA ALA A 23 15.31 11.47 -18.00
C ALA A 23 14.31 10.43 -18.51
N GLY A 24 14.66 9.71 -19.59
CA GLY A 24 13.86 8.62 -20.14
C GLY A 24 13.71 7.46 -19.16
N GLY A 25 14.79 7.09 -18.46
CA GLY A 25 14.78 6.07 -17.42
C GLY A 25 13.87 6.42 -16.24
N ILE A 26 13.99 7.65 -15.72
CA ILE A 26 13.13 8.16 -14.64
C ILE A 26 11.68 8.22 -15.10
N GLY A 27 11.41 8.74 -16.30
CA GLY A 27 10.06 8.83 -16.86
C GLY A 27 9.40 7.47 -17.04
N THR A 28 10.14 6.50 -17.57
CA THR A 28 9.64 5.13 -17.78
C THR A 28 9.38 4.43 -16.46
N CYS A 29 10.33 4.48 -15.52
CA CYS A 29 10.16 3.88 -14.19
C CYS A 29 9.01 4.53 -13.41
N GLY A 30 8.88 5.85 -13.47
CA GLY A 30 7.78 6.60 -12.87
C GLY A 30 6.44 6.17 -13.45
N TYR A 31 6.32 6.13 -14.79
CA TYR A 31 5.10 5.71 -15.48
C TYR A 31 4.67 4.29 -15.10
N PHE A 32 5.58 3.31 -15.13
CA PHE A 32 5.24 1.92 -14.76
C PHE A 32 4.85 1.78 -13.29
N SER A 33 5.48 2.55 -12.39
CA SER A 33 5.14 2.54 -10.97
C SER A 33 3.74 3.10 -10.72
N VAL A 34 3.42 4.24 -11.34
CA VAL A 34 2.09 4.85 -11.27
C VAL A 34 1.04 3.93 -11.87
N LYS A 35 1.32 3.29 -13.01
CA LYS A 35 0.40 2.35 -13.63
C LYS A 35 0.08 1.17 -12.70
N LYS A 36 1.09 0.54 -12.09
CA LYS A 36 0.87 -0.57 -11.15
C LYS A 36 0.06 -0.15 -9.92
N ILE A 37 0.27 1.07 -9.43
CA ILE A 37 -0.51 1.63 -8.32
C ILE A 37 -1.97 1.85 -8.74
N SER A 38 -2.21 2.34 -9.96
CA SER A 38 -3.55 2.50 -10.51
C SER A 38 -4.27 1.16 -10.63
N ASP A 39 -3.62 0.16 -11.23
CA ASP A 39 -4.20 -1.18 -11.41
C ASP A 39 -4.53 -1.82 -10.03
N ARG A 40 -3.68 -1.60 -9.01
CA ARG A 40 -3.94 -2.02 -7.61
C ARG A 40 -5.07 -1.24 -6.94
N ALA A 41 -5.24 0.04 -7.26
CA ALA A 41 -6.31 0.86 -6.69
C ALA A 41 -7.68 0.42 -7.23
N GLU A 42 -7.74 0.03 -8.51
CA GLU A 42 -8.95 -0.51 -9.13
C GLU A 42 -9.40 -1.81 -8.45
N SER A 43 -8.48 -2.76 -8.20
CA SER A 43 -8.83 -4.00 -7.49
C SER A 43 -9.32 -3.76 -6.06
N LEU A 44 -8.80 -2.73 -5.38
CA LEU A 44 -9.30 -2.34 -4.06
C LEU A 44 -10.73 -1.82 -4.12
N ASP A 45 -11.05 -1.01 -5.13
CA ASP A 45 -12.39 -0.47 -5.34
C ASP A 45 -13.42 -1.59 -5.59
N GLU A 46 -13.05 -2.63 -6.33
CA GLU A 46 -13.86 -3.84 -6.50
C GLU A 46 -14.14 -4.54 -5.16
N GLY A 47 -13.12 -4.69 -4.31
CA GLY A 47 -13.27 -5.28 -2.97
C GLY A 47 -14.17 -4.45 -2.06
N PHE A 48 -14.05 -3.12 -2.09
CA PHE A 48 -14.94 -2.21 -1.38
C PHE A 48 -16.38 -2.27 -1.90
N THR A 49 -16.54 -2.33 -3.22
CA THR A 49 -17.85 -2.44 -3.88
C THR A 49 -18.55 -3.73 -3.47
N THR A 50 -17.86 -4.87 -3.52
CA THR A 50 -18.38 -6.17 -3.11
C THR A 50 -18.91 -6.15 -1.66
N LEU A 51 -18.12 -5.61 -0.73
CA LEU A 51 -18.55 -5.47 0.66
C LEU A 51 -19.74 -4.51 0.82
N ARG A 52 -19.72 -3.39 0.09
CA ARG A 52 -20.77 -2.37 0.17
C ARG A 52 -22.09 -2.88 -0.39
N GLU A 53 -22.07 -3.62 -1.48
CA GLU A 53 -23.26 -4.23 -2.06
C GLU A 53 -23.84 -5.31 -1.14
N SER A 54 -22.97 -6.08 -0.48
CA SER A 54 -23.39 -7.20 0.38
C SER A 54 -23.86 -6.75 1.78
N TYR A 55 -23.21 -5.75 2.38
CA TYR A 55 -23.39 -5.37 3.79
C TYR A 55 -23.72 -3.88 4.00
N GLY A 56 -23.80 -3.09 2.94
CA GLY A 56 -24.01 -1.66 3.02
C GLY A 56 -22.75 -0.85 3.31
N ALA A 57 -22.91 0.48 3.35
CA ALA A 57 -21.83 1.39 3.70
C ALA A 57 -21.43 1.21 5.19
N PRO A 58 -20.17 1.44 5.58
CA PRO A 58 -19.75 1.30 6.97
C PRO A 58 -20.58 2.12 7.96
N GLY A 59 -20.95 3.35 7.59
CA GLY A 59 -21.80 4.23 8.42
C GLY A 59 -23.29 3.89 8.42
N ALA A 60 -23.73 2.91 7.61
CA ALA A 60 -25.10 2.42 7.60
C ALA A 60 -25.31 1.24 8.58
N PHE A 61 -24.22 0.71 9.16
CA PHE A 61 -24.33 -0.32 10.19
C PHE A 61 -24.98 0.27 11.45
N VAL A 62 -26.06 -0.37 11.90
CA VAL A 62 -26.78 0.01 13.12
C VAL A 62 -26.64 -1.15 14.11
N PRO A 63 -25.90 -0.97 15.22
CA PRO A 63 -25.82 -2.00 16.25
C PRO A 63 -27.17 -2.17 16.97
N ALA A 64 -27.30 -3.25 17.73
CA ALA A 64 -28.47 -3.45 18.58
C ALA A 64 -28.63 -2.28 19.57
N ALA A 65 -29.87 -1.84 19.81
CA ALA A 65 -30.15 -0.67 20.63
C ALA A 65 -29.71 -0.82 22.11
N ASP A 66 -29.61 -2.06 22.58
CA ASP A 66 -29.10 -2.42 23.90
C ASP A 66 -27.57 -2.52 23.95
N GLY A 67 -26.89 -2.37 22.80
CA GLY A 67 -25.44 -2.54 22.67
C GLY A 67 -24.96 -3.98 22.82
N ALA A 68 -25.86 -4.96 22.87
CA ALA A 68 -25.48 -6.36 23.02
C ALA A 68 -24.91 -6.88 21.70
N ILE A 69 -23.70 -7.44 21.75
CA ILE A 69 -23.09 -8.15 20.63
C ILE A 69 -23.33 -9.65 20.84
N PRO A 70 -24.04 -10.34 19.93
CA PRO A 70 -24.26 -11.78 20.05
C PRO A 70 -22.92 -12.54 20.08
N ALA A 71 -22.81 -13.57 20.92
CA ALA A 71 -21.58 -14.36 21.05
C ALA A 71 -21.06 -14.88 19.70
N ALA A 72 -21.95 -15.34 18.82
CA ALA A 72 -21.60 -15.79 17.48
C ALA A 72 -20.92 -14.70 16.62
N ARG A 73 -21.28 -13.42 16.81
CA ARG A 73 -20.64 -12.30 16.08
C ARG A 73 -19.26 -11.99 16.65
N VAL A 74 -19.06 -12.13 17.96
CA VAL A 74 -17.74 -12.02 18.60
C VAL A 74 -16.81 -13.13 18.11
N GLU A 75 -17.28 -14.38 18.05
CA GLU A 75 -16.50 -15.50 17.52
C GLU A 75 -16.10 -15.26 16.06
N LEU A 76 -17.03 -14.74 15.25
CA LEU A 76 -16.75 -14.37 13.87
C LEU A 76 -15.68 -13.28 13.78
N PHE A 77 -15.79 -12.21 14.59
CA PHE A 77 -14.79 -11.15 14.65
C PHE A 77 -13.41 -11.70 15.01
N LEU A 78 -13.32 -12.56 16.03
CA LEU A 78 -12.07 -13.19 16.43
C LEU A 78 -11.48 -14.06 15.32
N SER A 79 -12.32 -14.77 14.54
CA SER A 79 -11.87 -15.54 13.38
C SER A 79 -11.30 -14.64 12.27
N VAL A 80 -11.97 -13.53 11.93
CA VAL A 80 -11.47 -12.53 10.99
C VAL A 80 -10.11 -11.98 11.45
N ARG A 81 -9.99 -11.64 12.74
CA ARG A 81 -8.74 -11.11 13.33
C ARG A 81 -7.60 -12.13 13.28
N GLN A 82 -7.92 -13.41 13.43
CA GLN A 82 -6.96 -14.50 13.37
C GLN A 82 -6.48 -14.75 11.93
N ASP A 83 -7.40 -14.75 10.95
CA ASP A 83 -7.06 -14.91 9.53
C ASP A 83 -6.22 -13.73 9.03
N MET A 84 -6.50 -12.52 9.53
CA MET A 84 -5.75 -11.30 9.20
C MET A 84 -4.38 -11.19 9.90
N ARG A 85 -4.00 -12.14 10.76
CA ARG A 85 -2.79 -12.05 11.58
C ARG A 85 -1.53 -11.86 10.74
N ALA A 86 -1.29 -12.72 9.75
CA ALA A 86 -0.08 -12.66 8.93
C ALA A 86 0.07 -11.31 8.21
N THR A 87 -1.02 -10.79 7.64
CA THR A 87 -1.02 -9.50 6.94
C THR A 87 -0.80 -8.34 7.92
N ARG A 88 -1.38 -8.40 9.11
CA ARG A 88 -1.17 -7.42 10.18
C ARG A 88 0.28 -7.40 10.67
N ASP A 89 0.86 -8.57 10.89
CA ASP A 89 2.23 -8.71 11.38
C ASP A 89 3.20 -8.12 10.34
N GLY A 90 3.01 -8.42 9.05
CA GLY A 90 3.82 -7.85 7.98
C GLY A 90 3.70 -6.33 7.84
N LEU A 91 2.52 -5.73 8.10
CA LEU A 91 2.37 -4.28 8.14
C LEU A 91 3.01 -3.67 9.40
N ALA A 92 2.86 -4.33 10.56
CA ALA A 92 3.42 -3.90 11.83
C ALA A 92 4.95 -3.87 11.79
N GLU A 93 5.60 -4.82 11.10
CA GLU A 93 7.05 -4.82 10.88
C GLU A 93 7.53 -3.54 10.17
N VAL A 94 6.84 -3.14 9.08
CA VAL A 94 7.18 -1.91 8.34
C VAL A 94 6.95 -0.67 9.19
N LEU A 95 5.86 -0.61 9.95
CA LEU A 95 5.60 0.50 10.87
C LEU A 95 6.65 0.58 11.98
N THR A 96 7.10 -0.57 12.49
CA THR A 96 8.18 -0.64 13.48
C THR A 96 9.51 -0.15 12.92
N GLU A 97 9.85 -0.52 11.67
CA GLU A 97 11.05 -0.01 10.98
C GLU A 97 10.98 1.51 10.78
N LEU A 98 9.78 2.04 10.52
CA LEU A 98 9.54 3.48 10.37
C LEU A 98 9.59 4.25 11.70
N ASP A 99 9.22 3.62 12.81
CA ASP A 99 9.21 4.23 14.15
C ASP A 99 10.58 4.20 14.83
N ALA A 100 11.45 3.25 14.46
CA ALA A 100 12.78 3.09 15.05
C ALA A 100 13.59 4.40 15.07
N ASP A 101 14.27 4.66 16.20
CA ASP A 101 15.09 5.85 16.40
C ASP A 101 16.39 5.77 15.59
N VAL A 102 16.75 6.86 14.93
CA VAL A 102 17.67 6.85 13.78
C VAL A 102 19.00 7.49 14.14
N SER A 103 19.80 6.80 14.95
CA SER A 103 21.19 7.21 15.17
C SER A 103 22.08 6.66 14.04
N GLY A 104 22.22 7.43 12.95
CA GLY A 104 23.24 7.21 11.91
C GLY A 104 22.73 6.90 10.49
N PRO A 105 23.64 6.79 9.49
CA PRO A 105 23.31 6.67 8.06
C PRO A 105 22.50 5.41 7.71
N GLY A 106 22.72 4.31 8.42
CA GLY A 106 22.02 3.04 8.20
C GLY A 106 20.52 3.12 8.50
N GLY A 107 20.13 3.92 9.49
CA GLY A 107 18.72 4.07 9.86
C GLY A 107 17.94 4.98 8.89
N VAL A 108 18.59 5.98 8.27
CA VAL A 108 17.93 6.82 7.25
C VAL A 108 17.56 5.99 6.02
N ILE A 109 18.44 5.07 5.61
CA ILE A 109 18.18 4.14 4.51
C ILE A 109 17.03 3.18 4.86
N ALA A 110 16.98 2.68 6.10
CA ALA A 110 15.89 1.83 6.58
C ALA A 110 14.54 2.58 6.51
N LYS A 111 14.45 3.84 6.95
CA LYS A 111 13.21 4.62 6.84
C LYS A 111 12.77 4.88 5.40
N ILE A 112 13.70 5.16 4.49
CA ILE A 112 13.37 5.32 3.06
C ILE A 112 12.80 4.01 2.50
N ARG A 113 13.42 2.86 2.82
CA ARG A 113 12.92 1.55 2.42
C ARG A 113 11.55 1.25 3.01
N GLY A 114 11.39 1.46 4.32
CA GLY A 114 10.12 1.33 5.03
C GLY A 114 9.02 2.15 4.37
N GLY A 115 9.29 3.42 4.07
CA GLY A 115 8.35 4.33 3.44
C GLY A 115 7.94 3.90 2.03
N ILE A 116 8.89 3.43 1.21
CA ILE A 116 8.60 2.87 -0.11
C ILE A 116 7.73 1.60 0.00
N SER A 117 7.96 0.77 1.02
CA SER A 117 7.22 -0.48 1.21
C SER A 117 5.86 -0.32 1.91
N LEU A 118 5.63 0.81 2.59
CA LEU A 118 4.42 1.05 3.38
C LEU A 118 3.16 1.07 2.50
N ILE A 119 3.20 1.77 1.37
CA ILE A 119 2.03 1.91 0.49
C ILE A 119 1.58 0.53 -0.06
N PRO A 120 2.47 -0.30 -0.67
CA PRO A 120 2.10 -1.65 -1.07
C PRO A 120 1.54 -2.50 0.07
N ARG A 121 2.16 -2.47 1.26
CA ARG A 121 1.69 -3.25 2.43
C ARG A 121 0.33 -2.78 2.93
N MET A 122 0.04 -1.49 2.85
CA MET A 122 -1.26 -0.94 3.19
C MET A 122 -2.33 -1.39 2.19
N PHE A 123 -2.02 -1.44 0.89
CA PHE A 123 -2.92 -2.04 -0.10
C PHE A 123 -3.17 -3.52 0.16
N ASP A 124 -2.13 -4.31 0.39
CA ASP A 124 -2.27 -5.74 0.72
C ASP A 124 -3.12 -5.94 1.99
N PHE A 125 -2.97 -5.06 2.99
CA PHE A 125 -3.79 -5.08 4.20
C PHE A 125 -5.27 -4.77 3.93
N ILE A 126 -5.56 -3.73 3.14
CA ILE A 126 -6.94 -3.35 2.82
C ILE A 126 -7.63 -4.45 2.00
N ASP A 127 -6.93 -4.98 1.00
CA ASP A 127 -7.41 -6.06 0.13
C ASP A 127 -7.73 -7.31 0.96
N ALA A 128 -6.75 -7.81 1.71
CA ALA A 128 -6.94 -8.98 2.57
C ALA A 128 -8.07 -8.78 3.59
N ARG A 129 -8.18 -7.58 4.19
CA ARG A 129 -9.29 -7.27 5.10
C ARG A 129 -10.61 -7.41 4.39
N ASN A 130 -10.75 -6.80 3.21
CA ASN A 130 -12.01 -6.79 2.50
C ASN A 130 -12.40 -8.22 2.05
N THR A 131 -11.44 -9.01 1.57
CA THR A 131 -11.64 -10.42 1.21
C THR A 131 -12.08 -11.25 2.41
N VAL A 132 -11.33 -11.22 3.53
CA VAL A 132 -11.65 -12.02 4.72
C VAL A 132 -13.01 -11.62 5.30
N LEU A 133 -13.33 -10.32 5.32
CA LEU A 133 -14.64 -9.84 5.76
C LEU A 133 -15.78 -10.39 4.88
N ALA A 134 -15.61 -10.37 3.56
CA ALA A 134 -16.59 -10.90 2.64
C ALA A 134 -16.77 -12.42 2.80
N GLU A 135 -15.66 -13.18 2.88
CA GLU A 135 -15.67 -14.64 3.08
C GLU A 135 -16.31 -15.06 4.40
N ARG A 136 -16.09 -14.28 5.47
CA ARG A 136 -16.64 -14.54 6.81
C ARG A 136 -18.05 -14.00 6.98
N GLY A 137 -18.57 -13.25 6.03
CA GLY A 137 -19.91 -12.69 6.10
C GLY A 137 -20.06 -11.57 7.14
N MET A 138 -19.07 -10.68 7.20
CA MET A 138 -19.03 -9.54 8.11
C MET A 138 -18.86 -8.23 7.33
N GLY A 139 -19.74 -7.26 7.56
CA GLY A 139 -19.63 -5.94 6.97
C GLY A 139 -18.51 -5.12 7.61
N LEU A 140 -17.95 -4.16 6.86
CA LEU A 140 -16.90 -3.27 7.39
C LEU A 140 -17.42 -2.39 8.55
N GLY A 141 -18.68 -1.95 8.51
CA GLY A 141 -19.27 -1.16 9.60
C GLY A 141 -19.37 -1.95 10.92
N GLU A 142 -19.75 -3.22 10.82
CA GLU A 142 -19.80 -4.12 11.97
C GLU A 142 -18.40 -4.41 12.52
N TYR A 143 -17.44 -4.71 11.65
CA TYR A 143 -16.05 -4.95 12.04
C TYR A 143 -15.39 -3.76 12.74
N LEU A 144 -15.80 -2.52 12.42
CA LEU A 144 -15.32 -1.31 13.08
C LEU A 144 -16.03 -1.02 14.41
N HIS A 145 -17.22 -1.59 14.62
CA HIS A 145 -18.00 -1.38 15.83
C HIS A 145 -17.60 -2.32 16.97
N ILE A 146 -17.32 -3.59 16.64
CA ILE A 146 -16.86 -4.63 17.59
C ILE A 146 -15.38 -4.42 17.92
#